data_AF-A0A285Z4X3-F1
#
_entry.id   AF-A0A285Z4X3-F1
#
_cell.length_a   1.000
_cell.length_b   1.000
_cell.length_c   1.000
_cell.angle_alpha   90.00
_cell.angle_beta   90.00
_cell.angle_gamma   90.00
#
_symmetry.space_group_name_H-M   'P 1'
#
loop_
_entity.id
_entity.type
_entity.pdbx_description
1 polymer ?
#
loop_
_entity_poly.entity_id
_entity_poly.type
_entity_poly.pdbx_seq_one_letter_code
_entity_poly.pdbx_strand_id
1 'polypeptide(L)'
;MSTTSIQDFDFVTAGMLKALYGSFPEAIKLDPYTAGLSDENATWSQAGTSTNTQEWKDLQIQVILTAKWLAEEGYIRERAAGHGSKFIITEVGLRALGILFPETKLPKILKIE
;
A
#
# COMPACT_ATOMS: atom_id res chain seq x y z
N MET A 1 1.77 15.90 17.19
CA MET A 1 1.05 14.63 17.43
C MET A 1 -0.10 14.61 16.45
N SER A 2 0.14 14.06 15.26
CA SER A 2 -0.89 14.05 14.21
C SER A 2 -1.84 12.90 14.48
N THR A 3 -3.05 13.24 14.91
CA THR A 3 -4.20 12.34 14.95
C THR A 3 -4.44 11.82 13.53
N THR A 4 -4.06 10.58 13.25
CA THR A 4 -4.47 9.90 12.02
C THR A 4 -6.00 9.87 11.98
N SER A 5 -6.60 10.67 11.11
CA SER A 5 -8.04 10.66 10.93
C SER A 5 -8.43 9.41 10.14
N ILE A 6 -9.68 8.96 10.27
CA ILE A 6 -10.18 7.84 9.45
C ILE A 6 -10.13 8.17 7.94
N GLN A 7 -10.18 9.46 7.59
CA GLN A 7 -10.02 9.93 6.21
C GLN A 7 -8.60 9.73 5.70
N ASP A 8 -7.59 9.94 6.54
CA ASP A 8 -6.19 9.65 6.19
C ASP A 8 -5.99 8.15 5.95
N PHE A 9 -6.65 7.31 6.77
CA PHE A 9 -6.60 5.86 6.62
C PHE A 9 -7.23 5.37 5.30
N ASP A 10 -8.42 5.86 4.95
CA ASP A 10 -9.10 5.49 3.71
C ASP A 10 -8.30 5.93 2.47
N PHE A 11 -7.74 7.15 2.52
CA PHE A 11 -6.90 7.69 1.46
C PHE A 11 -5.63 6.85 1.23
N VAL A 12 -4.91 6.52 2.31
CA VAL A 12 -3.71 5.68 2.26
C VAL A 12 -4.05 4.27 1.76
N THR A 13 -5.14 3.68 2.26
CA THR A 13 -5.61 2.35 1.86
C THR A 13 -5.93 2.29 0.38
N ALA A 14 -6.66 3.28 -0.13
CA ALA A 14 -6.99 3.39 -1.54
C ALA A 14 -5.73 3.44 -2.44
N GLY A 15 -4.75 4.27 -2.09
CA GLY A 15 -3.50 4.38 -2.82
C GLY A 15 -2.73 3.05 -2.86
N MET A 16 -2.61 2.39 -1.71
CA MET A 16 -1.92 1.11 -1.59
C MET A 16 -2.61 -0.01 -2.37
N LEU A 17 -3.93 -0.16 -2.26
CA LEU A 17 -4.65 -1.22 -2.98
C LEU A 17 -4.58 -1.01 -4.50
N LYS A 18 -4.66 0.25 -4.98
CA LYS A 18 -4.47 0.57 -6.41
C LYS A 18 -3.06 0.22 -6.88
N ALA A 19 -2.03 0.57 -6.12
CA ALA A 19 -0.64 0.25 -6.45
C ALA A 19 -0.40 -1.27 -6.56
N LEU A 20 -0.94 -2.03 -5.60
CA LEU A 20 -0.84 -3.48 -5.60
C LEU A 20 -1.62 -4.13 -6.74
N TYR A 21 -2.81 -3.61 -7.05
CA TYR A 21 -3.60 -4.09 -8.19
C TYR A 21 -2.88 -3.82 -9.51
N GLY A 22 -2.31 -2.62 -9.70
CA GLY A 22 -1.56 -2.27 -10.89
C GLY A 22 -0.30 -3.11 -11.09
N SER A 23 0.27 -3.65 -10.01
CA SER A 23 1.48 -4.48 -10.04
C SER A 23 1.18 -5.99 -10.03
N PHE A 24 -0.07 -6.40 -9.86
CA PHE A 24 -0.44 -7.82 -9.77
C PHE A 24 -0.03 -8.58 -11.05
N PRO A 25 0.59 -9.78 -10.94
CA PRO A 25 0.75 -10.62 -9.75
C PRO A 25 2.09 -10.43 -9.00
N GLU A 26 2.85 -9.37 -9.29
CA GLU A 26 4.10 -9.10 -8.62
C GLU A 26 3.88 -8.55 -7.20
N ALA A 27 4.70 -8.98 -6.26
CA ALA A 27 4.74 -8.38 -4.93
C ALA A 27 5.68 -7.17 -4.93
N ILE A 28 5.20 -6.02 -4.49
CA ILE A 28 5.94 -4.75 -4.49
C ILE A 28 6.17 -4.21 -3.08
N LYS A 29 7.14 -3.32 -2.93
CA LYS A 29 7.30 -2.54 -1.69
C LYS A 29 6.29 -1.40 -1.67
N LEU A 30 5.75 -1.12 -0.49
CA LEU A 30 4.83 -0.01 -0.26
C LEU A 30 5.56 1.10 0.50
N ASP A 31 5.59 2.27 -0.13
CA ASP A 31 6.07 3.53 0.41
C ASP A 31 5.16 4.67 -0.11
N PRO A 32 5.26 5.90 0.41
CA PRO A 32 4.43 7.01 -0.05
C PRO A 32 4.48 7.25 -1.55
N TYR A 33 5.61 6.98 -2.21
CA TYR A 33 5.72 7.16 -3.65
C TYR A 33 4.99 6.05 -4.42
N THR A 34 5.24 4.79 -4.09
CA THR A 34 4.58 3.67 -4.77
C THR A 34 3.08 3.63 -4.51
N ALA A 35 2.62 4.12 -3.36
CA ALA A 35 1.20 4.29 -3.05
C ALA A 35 0.57 5.55 -3.70
N GLY A 36 1.35 6.38 -4.40
CA GLY A 36 0.87 7.61 -5.05
C GLY A 36 0.45 8.72 -4.08
N LEU A 37 0.99 8.70 -2.86
CA LEU A 37 0.70 9.66 -1.78
C LEU A 37 1.72 10.81 -1.75
N SER A 38 2.86 10.65 -2.41
CA SER A 38 3.93 11.65 -2.50
C SER A 38 4.69 11.50 -3.82
N ASP A 39 5.15 12.62 -4.39
CA ASP A 39 6.06 12.61 -5.55
C ASP A 39 7.53 12.36 -5.14
N GLU A 40 7.81 12.35 -3.83
CA GLU A 40 9.16 12.15 -3.30
C GLU A 40 9.49 10.65 -3.22
N ASN A 41 10.55 10.25 -3.92
CA ASN A 41 11.09 8.89 -3.84
C ASN A 41 11.89 8.67 -2.55
N ALA A 42 11.90 7.42 -2.06
CA ALA A 42 12.76 7.05 -0.94
C ALA A 42 14.25 7.30 -1.28
N THR A 43 14.92 8.09 -0.45
CA THR A 43 16.34 8.42 -0.61
C THR A 43 17.11 8.09 0.67
N TRP A 44 18.31 7.54 0.51
CA TRP A 44 19.17 7.15 1.62
C TRP A 44 20.56 7.77 1.48
N SER A 45 21.13 8.19 2.59
CA SER A 45 22.53 8.60 2.67
C SER A 45 23.46 7.39 2.54
N GLN A 46 24.76 7.65 2.33
CA GLN A 46 25.78 6.58 2.35
C GLN A 46 25.85 5.84 3.70
N ALA A 47 25.37 6.44 4.79
CA ALA A 47 25.27 5.80 6.10
C ALA A 47 23.98 4.98 6.29
N GLY A 48 23.13 4.87 5.26
CA GLY A 48 21.86 4.14 5.30
C GLY A 48 20.71 4.88 5.99
N THR A 49 20.87 6.17 6.31
CA THR A 49 19.82 6.99 6.91
C THR A 49 18.92 7.60 5.84
N SER A 50 17.60 7.59 6.04
CA SER A 50 16.66 8.23 5.11
C SER A 50 16.86 9.75 5.12
N THR A 51 17.11 10.30 3.94
CA THR A 51 17.28 11.75 3.68
C THR A 51 15.97 12.43 3.30
N ASN A 52 14.85 11.71 3.41
CA ASN A 52 13.54 12.20 3.04
C ASN A 52 13.02 13.31 3.96
N THR A 53 12.07 14.10 3.45
CA THR A 53 11.36 15.13 4.21
C THR A 53 10.62 14.53 5.41
N GLN A 54 10.32 15.37 6.41
CA GLN A 54 9.56 14.91 7.59
C GLN A 54 8.15 14.47 7.21
N GLU A 55 7.51 15.18 6.28
CA GLU A 55 6.19 14.83 5.75
C GLU A 55 6.19 13.44 5.11
N TRP A 56 7.19 13.14 4.28
CA TRP A 56 7.33 11.81 3.69
C TRP A 56 7.54 10.73 4.76
N LYS A 57 8.34 11.00 5.80
CA LYS A 57 8.58 10.07 6.90
C LYS A 57 7.30 9.80 7.70
N ASP A 58 6.48 10.83 7.93
CA ASP A 58 5.20 10.70 8.62
C ASP A 58 4.21 9.88 7.77
N LEU A 59 4.15 10.12 6.46
CA LEU A 59 3.37 9.30 5.52
C LEU A 59 3.87 7.85 5.46
N GLN A 60 5.19 7.63 5.47
CA GLN A 60 5.78 6.29 5.49
C GLN A 60 5.35 5.50 6.73
N ILE A 61 5.25 6.16 7.89
CA ILE A 61 4.71 5.53 9.11
C ILE A 61 3.26 5.11 8.88
N GLN A 62 2.43 5.97 8.30
CA GLN A 62 1.03 5.64 8.00
C GLN A 62 0.93 4.47 7.02
N VAL A 63 1.71 4.47 5.93
CA VAL A 63 1.76 3.36 4.96
C VAL A 63 2.13 2.04 5.65
N ILE A 64 3.12 2.05 6.55
CA ILE A 64 3.53 0.83 7.29
C ILE A 64 2.42 0.34 8.21
N LEU A 65 1.78 1.22 8.96
CA LEU A 65 0.71 0.86 9.88
C LEU A 65 -0.51 0.32 9.13
N THR A 66 -0.91 0.99 8.04
CA THR A 66 -1.99 0.54 7.16
C THR A 66 -1.65 -0.78 6.49
N ALA A 67 -0.40 -1.00 6.06
CA ALA A 67 0.02 -2.26 5.44
C ALA A 67 -0.11 -3.43 6.41
N LYS A 68 0.31 -3.23 7.67
CA LYS A 68 0.16 -4.24 8.72
C LYS A 68 -1.31 -4.57 8.95
N TRP A 69 -2.15 -3.55 9.13
CA TRP A 69 -3.57 -3.76 9.34
C TRP A 69 -4.23 -4.48 8.15
N LEU A 70 -3.95 -4.05 6.91
CA LEU A 70 -4.48 -4.70 5.71
C LEU A 70 -4.01 -6.16 5.57
N ALA A 71 -2.80 -6.46 6.04
CA ALA A 71 -2.27 -7.83 6.03
C ALA A 71 -2.94 -8.71 7.11
N GLU A 72 -3.15 -8.17 8.31
CA GLU A 72 -3.85 -8.83 9.41
C GLU A 72 -5.31 -9.15 9.04
N GLU A 73 -6.00 -8.22 8.40
CA GLU A 73 -7.38 -8.39 7.91
C GLU A 73 -7.46 -9.18 6.59
N GLY A 74 -6.32 -9.56 6.00
CA GLY A 74 -6.25 -10.44 4.83
C GLY A 74 -6.52 -9.77 3.48
N TYR A 75 -6.60 -8.44 3.41
CA TYR A 75 -6.71 -7.69 2.15
C TYR A 75 -5.44 -7.76 1.31
N ILE A 76 -4.28 -7.85 1.96
CA ILE A 76 -2.98 -8.01 1.31
C ILE A 76 -2.23 -9.18 1.94
N ARG A 77 -1.27 -9.75 1.21
CA ARG A 77 -0.37 -10.78 1.72
C ARG A 77 1.05 -10.26 1.70
N GLU A 78 1.71 -10.33 2.85
CA GLU A 78 3.14 -10.07 2.95
C GLU A 78 3.94 -11.27 2.39
N ARG A 79 4.94 -10.96 1.56
CA ARG A 79 6.00 -11.87 1.16
C ARG A 79 7.30 -11.34 1.73
N ALA A 80 7.89 -12.10 2.65
CA ALA A 80 9.23 -11.82 3.14
C ALA A 80 10.22 -11.88 1.97
N ALA A 81 10.86 -10.76 1.66
CA ALA A 81 12.02 -10.70 0.79
C ALA A 81 13.21 -10.19 1.60
N GLY A 82 14.42 -10.67 1.31
CA GLY A 82 15.60 -10.43 2.15
C GLY A 82 15.92 -8.96 2.45
N HIS A 83 15.42 -8.00 1.65
CA HIS A 83 15.55 -6.56 1.90
C HIS A 83 14.17 -5.90 2.01
N GLY A 84 13.47 -6.17 3.11
CA GLY A 84 12.19 -5.54 3.46
C GLY A 84 10.95 -6.27 2.91
N SER A 85 9.81 -6.00 3.55
CA SER A 85 8.52 -6.60 3.22
C SER A 85 8.03 -6.18 1.84
N LYS A 86 7.59 -7.16 1.03
CA LYS A 86 6.85 -6.92 -0.20
C LYS A 86 5.42 -7.40 -0.01
N PHE A 87 4.46 -6.75 -0.65
CA PHE A 87 3.04 -7.06 -0.50
C PHE A 87 2.42 -7.38 -1.86
N ILE A 88 1.43 -8.25 -1.85
CA ILE A 88 0.58 -8.55 -3.01
C ILE A 88 -0.88 -8.47 -2.57
N ILE A 89 -1.75 -7.94 -3.43
CA ILE A 89 -3.19 -7.91 -3.15
C ILE A 89 -3.80 -9.31 -3.15
N THR A 90 -4.72 -9.59 -2.23
CA THR A 90 -5.47 -10.86 -2.19
C THR A 90 -6.79 -10.75 -2.94
N GLU A 91 -7.52 -11.86 -3.04
CA GLU A 91 -8.90 -11.82 -3.52
C GLU A 91 -9.79 -10.89 -2.69
N VAL A 92 -9.67 -10.92 -1.36
CA VAL A 92 -10.45 -10.05 -0.45
C VAL A 92 -10.11 -8.58 -0.72
N GLY A 93 -8.82 -8.26 -0.88
CA GLY A 93 -8.36 -6.93 -1.27
C GLY A 93 -8.90 -6.49 -2.62
N LEU A 94 -8.92 -7.38 -3.62
CA LEU A 94 -9.47 -7.10 -4.94
C LEU A 94 -10.98 -6.80 -4.87
N ARG A 95 -11.75 -7.59 -4.12
CA ARG A 95 -13.19 -7.34 -3.93
C ARG A 95 -13.45 -6.01 -3.23
N ALA A 96 -12.70 -5.70 -2.18
CA ALA A 96 -12.78 -4.41 -1.48
C ALA A 96 -12.44 -3.24 -2.41
N LEU A 97 -11.38 -3.38 -3.23
CA LEU A 97 -11.00 -2.40 -4.23
C LEU A 97 -12.13 -2.18 -5.25
N GLY A 98 -12.83 -3.23 -5.68
CA GLY A 98 -13.98 -3.11 -6.59
C GLY A 98 -15.18 -2.37 -5.98
N ILE A 99 -15.35 -2.40 -4.65
CA ILE A 99 -16.38 -1.62 -3.94
C ILE A 99 -15.95 -0.14 -3.85
N LEU A 100 -14.69 0.11 -3.52
CA LEU A 100 -14.13 1.47 -3.40
C LEU A 100 -13.98 2.16 -4.76
N PHE A 101 -13.68 1.39 -5.82
CA PHE A 101 -13.40 1.85 -7.17
C PHE A 101 -14.12 0.95 -8.19
N PRO A 102 -15.41 1.20 -8.45
CA PRO A 102 -16.24 0.38 -9.35
C PRO A 102 -15.71 0.26 -10.78
N GLU A 103 -14.84 1.19 -11.20
CA GLU A 103 -14.15 1.15 -12.49
C GLU A 103 -13.06 0.06 -12.59
N THR A 104 -12.66 -0.52 -11.46
CA THR A 104 -11.62 -1.54 -11.39
C THR A 104 -12.06 -2.82 -12.10
N LYS A 105 -11.31 -3.24 -13.13
CA LYS A 105 -11.59 -4.46 -13.88
C LYS A 105 -11.15 -5.70 -13.09
N LEU A 106 -12.05 -6.26 -12.29
CA LEU A 106 -11.78 -7.50 -11.57
C LEU A 106 -11.50 -8.66 -12.55
N PRO A 107 -10.50 -9.53 -12.24
CA PRO A 107 -10.24 -10.74 -13.01
C PRO A 107 -11.50 -11.57 -13.21
N LYS A 108 -11.70 -12.11 -14.42
CA LYS A 108 -12.89 -12.91 -14.77
C LYS A 108 -13.14 -14.09 -13.84
N ILE A 109 -12.07 -14.68 -13.29
CA ILE A 109 -12.15 -15.81 -12.35
C ILE A 109 -12.81 -15.46 -11.01
N LEU A 110 -12.90 -14.16 -10.65
CA LEU A 110 -13.53 -13.69 -9.42
C LEU A 110 -14.99 -13.26 -9.64
N LYS A 111 -15.47 -13.23 -10.89
CA LYS A 111 -16.84 -12.86 -11.27
C LYS A 111 -17.79 -14.07 -11.23
N ILE A 112 -17.70 -14.89 -10.19
CA ILE A 112 -18.68 -15.96 -9.99
C ILE A 112 -19.83 -15.36 -9.19
N GLU A 113 -20.96 -15.21 -9.88
CA GLU A 113 -22.26 -14.71 -9.41
C GLU A 113 -22.94 -15.68 -8.43
#